data_AF-M1AMR9-F1
#
_entry.id   AF-M1AMR9-F1
#
_cell.length_a   1.000
_cell.length_b   1.000
_cell.length_c   1.000
_cell.angle_alpha   90.00
_cell.angle_beta   90.00
_cell.angle_gamma   90.00
#
_symmetry.space_group_name_H-M   'P 1'
#
loop_
_entity.id
_entity.type
_entity.pdbx_description
1 polymer ?
#
loop_
_entity_poly.entity_id
_entity_poly.type
_entity_poly.pdbx_seq_one_letter_code
_entity_poly.pdbx_strand_id
1 'polypeptide(L)'
;MLNRFSCIALAGVATEYLLFGYAEGGLSDINQLDALLKSLGFTQKKADSQVRWAVLNTILILRRHEKARSKLAEAMTRGKSVGVCIDIIEKSISDDDL
;
A
#
# COMPACT_ATOMS: atom_id res chain seq x y z
N MET A 1 -8.41 4.89 -12.11
CA MET A 1 -7.36 3.86 -12.24
C MET A 1 -6.04 4.31 -11.58
N LEU A 2 -5.52 5.49 -11.95
CA LEU A 2 -4.27 6.04 -11.38
C LEU A 2 -4.23 6.07 -9.85
N ASN A 3 -5.28 6.55 -9.18
CA ASN A 3 -5.33 6.62 -7.71
C ASN A 3 -5.05 5.27 -7.03
N ARG A 4 -5.70 4.19 -7.50
CA ARG A 4 -5.50 2.85 -6.93
C ARG A 4 -4.07 2.36 -7.21
N PHE A 5 -3.58 2.57 -8.43
CA PHE A 5 -2.21 2.20 -8.79
C PHE A 5 -1.18 2.93 -7.91
N SER A 6 -1.35 4.25 -7.71
CA SER A 6 -0.46 5.03 -6.83
C SER A 6 -0.48 4.52 -5.40
N CYS A 7 -1.65 4.16 -4.85
CA CYS A 7 -1.72 3.58 -3.51
C CYS A 7 -1.02 2.21 -3.44
N ILE A 8 -1.21 1.34 -4.43
CA ILE A 8 -0.57 0.02 -4.48
C ILE A 8 0.96 0.16 -4.58
N ALA A 9 1.45 1.02 -5.47
CA ALA A 9 2.89 1.25 -5.66
C ALA A 9 3.58 1.81 -4.40
N LEU A 10 2.84 2.51 -3.54
CA LEU A 10 3.37 3.09 -2.31
C LEU A 10 3.09 2.24 -1.06
N ALA A 11 2.32 1.16 -1.17
CA ALA A 11 1.86 0.37 -0.03
C ALA A 11 3.00 -0.31 0.74
N GLY A 12 4.01 -0.82 0.02
CA GLY A 12 5.18 -1.44 0.64
C GLY A 12 5.96 -0.44 1.49
N VAL A 13 6.40 0.67 0.88
CA VAL A 13 7.14 1.75 1.54
C VAL A 13 6.36 2.34 2.72
N ALA A 14 5.06 2.58 2.55
CA ALA A 14 4.22 3.09 3.62
C ALA A 14 4.12 2.09 4.79
N THR A 15 4.04 0.79 4.51
CA THR A 15 3.98 -0.24 5.55
C THR A 15 5.31 -0.35 6.31
N GLU A 16 6.43 -0.36 5.61
CA GLU A 16 7.77 -0.37 6.23
C GLU A 16 7.95 0.85 7.14
N TYR A 17 7.63 2.04 6.63
CA TYR A 17 7.73 3.27 7.42
C TYR A 17 6.83 3.27 8.65
N LEU A 18 5.59 2.76 8.53
CA LEU A 18 4.67 2.66 9.67
C LEU A 18 5.17 1.70 10.76
N LEU A 19 5.88 0.64 10.39
CA LEU A 19 6.37 -0.38 11.32
C LEU A 19 7.74 -0.04 11.91
N PHE A 20 8.63 0.54 11.12
CA PHE A 20 10.06 0.64 11.45
C PHE A 20 10.59 2.08 11.47
N GLY A 21 9.79 3.07 11.04
CA GLY A 21 10.19 4.48 10.98
C GLY A 21 11.11 4.83 9.80
N TYR A 22 11.46 3.86 8.97
CA TYR A 22 12.19 4.01 7.71
C TYR A 22 11.75 2.92 6.73
N ALA A 23 12.11 3.07 5.47
CA ALA A 23 11.86 2.08 4.43
C ALA A 23 13.16 1.78 3.69
N GLU A 24 13.44 0.51 3.44
CA GLU A 24 14.63 0.03 2.73
C GLU A 24 14.28 -0.50 1.33
N GLY A 25 13.00 -0.87 1.13
CA GLY A 25 12.48 -1.42 -0.12
C GLY A 25 11.69 -0.41 -0.97
N GLY A 26 11.08 -0.91 -2.04
CA GLY A 26 10.06 -0.18 -2.82
C GLY A 26 10.58 0.82 -3.86
N LEU A 27 11.90 0.96 -4.04
CA LEU A 27 12.46 1.85 -5.08
C LEU A 27 11.96 1.48 -6.49
N SER A 28 11.83 0.18 -6.79
CA SER A 28 11.28 -0.28 -8.07
C SER A 28 9.84 0.19 -8.28
N ASP A 29 8.99 0.10 -7.26
CA ASP A 29 7.58 0.50 -7.33
C ASP A 29 7.43 2.02 -7.48
N ILE A 30 8.28 2.79 -6.78
CA ILE A 30 8.35 4.25 -6.91
C ILE A 30 8.77 4.64 -8.34
N ASN A 31 9.80 3.99 -8.89
CA ASN A 31 10.26 4.26 -10.25
C ASN A 31 9.20 3.93 -11.31
N GLN A 32 8.43 2.86 -11.12
CA GLN A 32 7.30 2.54 -11.99
C GLN A 32 6.19 3.59 -11.91
N LEU A 33 5.87 4.06 -10.70
CA LEU A 33 4.90 5.14 -10.51
C LEU A 33 5.38 6.44 -11.17
N ASP A 34 6.65 6.82 -10.98
CA ASP A 34 7.23 8.01 -11.60
C ASP A 34 7.21 7.94 -13.14
N ALA A 35 7.61 6.80 -13.71
CA ALA A 35 7.55 6.56 -15.15
C ALA A 35 6.11 6.68 -15.70
N LEU A 36 5.13 6.13 -14.98
CA LEU A 36 3.72 6.25 -15.35
C LEU A 36 3.26 7.71 -15.32
N LEU A 37 3.56 8.46 -14.26
CA LEU A 37 3.17 9.87 -14.16
C LEU A 37 3.79 10.72 -15.27
N LYS A 38 5.06 10.46 -15.61
CA LYS A 38 5.75 11.08 -16.75
C LYS A 38 5.07 10.74 -18.08
N SER A 39 4.73 9.48 -18.32
CA SER A 39 4.02 9.05 -19.54
C SER A 39 2.64 9.70 -19.70
N LEU A 40 1.99 10.05 -18.59
CA LEU A 40 0.71 10.77 -18.57
C LEU A 40 0.88 12.29 -18.72
N GLY A 41 2.10 12.78 -18.92
CA GLY A 41 2.40 14.21 -19.08
C GLY A 41 2.23 15.02 -17.81
N PHE A 42 2.38 14.42 -16.62
CA PHE A 42 2.26 15.16 -15.37
C PHE A 42 3.47 16.09 -15.19
N THR A 43 3.18 17.32 -14.76
CA THR A 43 4.23 18.21 -14.22
C THR A 43 4.70 17.69 -12.87
N GLN A 44 5.90 18.08 -12.43
CA GLN A 44 6.41 17.70 -11.11
C GLN A 44 5.42 18.05 -9.99
N LYS A 45 4.86 19.26 -10.01
CA LYS A 45 3.86 19.71 -9.02
C LYS A 45 2.64 18.78 -8.97
N LYS A 46 2.16 18.32 -10.14
CA LYS A 46 1.00 17.43 -10.21
C LYS A 46 1.36 16.01 -9.74
N ALA A 47 2.56 15.53 -10.09
CA ALA A 47 3.08 14.26 -9.60
C ALA A 47 3.24 14.26 -8.08
N ASP A 48 3.81 15.32 -7.50
CA ASP A 48 3.96 15.50 -6.05
C ASP A 48 2.59 15.48 -5.35
N SER A 49 1.59 16.18 -5.90
CA SER A 49 0.23 16.14 -5.38
C SER A 49 -0.37 14.73 -5.41
N GLN A 50 -0.16 13.98 -6.50
CA GLN A 50 -0.63 12.60 -6.63
C GLN A 50 0.05 11.68 -5.61
N VAL A 51 1.37 11.79 -5.45
CA VAL A 51 2.14 10.99 -4.49
C VAL A 51 1.69 11.30 -3.07
N ARG A 52 1.58 12.57 -2.67
CA ARG A 52 1.10 12.96 -1.33
C ARG A 52 -0.30 12.42 -1.04
N TRP A 53 -1.22 12.57 -2.01
CA TRP A 53 -2.57 12.03 -1.89
C TRP A 53 -2.54 10.50 -1.71
N ALA A 54 -1.75 9.79 -2.50
CA ALA A 54 -1.67 8.34 -2.44
C ALA A 54 -1.02 7.84 -1.13
N VAL A 55 0.06 8.46 -0.67
CA VAL A 55 0.68 8.15 0.63
C VAL A 55 -0.32 8.31 1.77
N LEU A 56 -1.03 9.45 1.83
CA LEU A 56 -2.01 9.71 2.88
C LEU A 56 -3.11 8.64 2.90
N ASN A 57 -3.73 8.37 1.74
CA ASN A 57 -4.81 7.39 1.66
C ASN A 57 -4.33 5.97 2.00
N THR A 58 -3.13 5.61 1.54
CA THR A 58 -2.53 4.30 1.84
C THR A 58 -2.27 4.16 3.34
N ILE A 59 -1.68 5.16 3.99
CA ILE A 59 -1.45 5.15 5.44
C ILE A 59 -2.77 5.02 6.21
N LEU A 60 -3.82 5.73 5.80
CA LEU A 60 -5.13 5.65 6.45
C LEU A 60 -5.72 4.24 6.38
N ILE A 61 -5.63 3.57 5.22
CA ILE A 61 -6.07 2.17 5.05
C ILE A 61 -5.22 1.22 5.90
N LEU A 62 -3.88 1.36 5.85
CA LEU A 62 -2.96 0.49 6.57
C LEU A 62 -3.10 0.59 8.11
N ARG A 63 -3.44 1.78 8.62
CA ARG A 63 -3.73 2.02 10.04
C ARG A 63 -5.10 1.48 10.44
N ARG A 64 -6.13 1.77 9.64
CA ARG A 64 -7.50 1.28 9.89
C ARG A 64 -7.52 -0.24 10.03
N HIS A 65 -6.88 -0.95 9.10
CA HIS A 65 -6.89 -2.41 9.07
C HIS A 65 -5.59 -3.03 9.60
N GLU A 66 -4.97 -2.43 10.62
CA GLU A 66 -3.70 -2.92 11.19
C GLU A 66 -3.77 -4.39 11.60
N LYS A 67 -4.87 -4.80 12.25
CA LYS A 67 -5.09 -6.17 12.71
C LYS A 67 -5.13 -7.17 11.54
N ALA A 68 -5.84 -6.83 10.47
CA ALA A 68 -5.93 -7.66 9.27
C ALA A 68 -4.55 -7.76 8.60
N ARG A 69 -3.84 -6.64 8.46
CA ARG A 69 -2.49 -6.58 7.89
C ARG A 69 -1.48 -7.43 8.69
N SER A 70 -1.52 -7.37 10.02
CA SER A 70 -0.62 -8.14 10.88
C SER A 70 -0.83 -9.66 10.74
N LYS A 71 -2.09 -10.11 10.80
CA LYS A 71 -2.44 -11.53 10.59
C LYS A 71 -2.09 -12.02 9.19
N LEU A 72 -2.32 -11.19 8.17
CA LEU A 72 -1.92 -11.50 6.80
C LEU A 72 -0.40 -11.72 6.71
N ALA A 73 0.40 -10.81 7.28
CA ALA A 73 1.85 -10.95 7.30
C ALA A 73 2.31 -12.24 8.00
N GLU A 74 1.68 -12.61 9.12
CA GLU A 74 1.96 -13.88 9.83
C GLU A 74 1.65 -15.11 8.94
N ALA A 75 0.52 -15.10 8.24
CA ALA A 75 0.14 -16.20 7.35
C ALA A 75 1.07 -16.33 6.14
N MET A 76 1.44 -15.21 5.51
CA MET A 76 2.41 -15.17 4.42
C MET A 76 3.78 -15.67 4.89
N THR A 77 4.23 -15.26 6.09
CA THR A 77 5.49 -15.73 6.70
C THR A 77 5.50 -17.24 6.91
N ARG A 78 4.35 -17.84 7.23
CA ARG A 78 4.17 -19.30 7.35
C ARG A 78 4.01 -20.02 6.01
N GLY A 79 4.13 -19.33 4.88
CA GLY A 79 3.96 -19.90 3.54
C GLY A 79 2.55 -20.42 3.27
N LYS A 80 1.52 -19.82 3.88
CA LYS A 80 0.12 -20.17 3.60
C LYS A 80 -0.25 -19.82 2.15
N SER A 81 -1.23 -20.54 1.60
CA SER A 81 -1.70 -20.27 0.24
C SER A 81 -2.38 -18.90 0.13
N VAL A 82 -2.47 -18.38 -1.09
CA VAL A 82 -3.18 -17.13 -1.38
C VAL A 82 -4.64 -17.19 -0.94
N GLY A 83 -5.31 -18.34 -1.12
CA GLY A 83 -6.69 -18.52 -0.67
C GLY A 83 -6.86 -18.35 0.85
N VAL A 84 -5.91 -18.88 1.64
CA VAL A 84 -5.90 -18.67 3.10
C VAL A 84 -5.63 -17.21 3.45
N CYS A 85 -4.75 -16.53 2.69
CA CYS A 85 -4.49 -15.11 2.90
C CYS A 85 -5.75 -14.25 2.67
N ILE A 86 -6.54 -14.55 1.64
CA ILE A 86 -7.82 -13.88 1.36
C ILE A 86 -8.81 -14.09 2.50
N ASP A 87 -9.01 -15.35 2.92
CA ASP A 87 -9.90 -15.69 4.03
C ASP A 87 -9.54 -14.97 5.34
N ILE A 88 -8.24 -14.80 5.62
CA ILE A 88 -7.75 -14.04 6.78
C ILE A 88 -8.09 -12.56 6.68
N ILE A 89 -7.97 -11.96 5.50
CA ILE A 89 -8.34 -10.56 5.28
C ILE A 89 -9.84 -10.39 5.53
N GLU A 90 -10.68 -11.20 4.86
CA GLU A 90 -12.14 -11.14 4.96
C GLU A 90 -12.64 -11.32 6.40
N LYS A 91 -12.05 -12.27 7.15
CA LYS A 91 -12.42 -12.51 8.57
C LYS A 91 -11.87 -11.47 9.55
N SER A 92 -10.95 -10.62 9.13
CA SER A 92 -10.27 -9.67 10.03
C SER A 92 -10.72 -8.22 9.82
N ILE A 93 -11.50 -7.95 8.78
CA ILE A 93 -12.13 -6.65 8.54
C ILE A 93 -13.54 -6.70 9.17
N SER A 94 -13.88 -5.71 9.99
CA SER A 94 -15.22 -5.57 10.59
C SER A 94 -16.17 -4.85 9.62
N ASP A 95 -17.49 -5.04 9.78
CA ASP A 95 -18.49 -4.23 9.06
C ASP A 95 -18.37 -2.73 9.39
N ASP A 96 -17.87 -2.39 10.60
CA ASP A 96 -17.56 -1.01 11.00
C ASP A 96 -16.35 -0.40 10.25
N ASP A 97 -15.58 -1.24 9.55
CA ASP A 97 -14.41 -0.80 8.78
C ASP A 97 -14.73 -0.54 7.29
N LEU A 98 -15.96 -0.83 6.84
CA LEU A 98 -16.47 -0.63 5.46
C LEU A 98 -17.11 0.76 5.27
#